data_AF-A0A7X3UAA7-F1
#
_entry.id   AF-A0A7X3UAA7-F1
#
_cell.length_a   1.000
_cell.length_b   1.000
_cell.length_c   1.000
_cell.angle_alpha   90.00
_cell.angle_beta   90.00
_cell.angle_gamma   90.00
#
_symmetry.space_group_name_H-M   'P 1'
#
loop_
_entity.id
_entity.type
_entity.pdbx_description
1 polymer ?
#
loop_
_entity_poly.entity_id
_entity_poly.type
_entity_poly.pdbx_seq_one_letter_code
_entity_poly.pdbx_strand_id
1 'polypeptide(L)'
;MALFIARLMREMDPMADGTTAYGYTPDDVKPDDESDPKKVVGAPFTDLDLVTKEAYDAITALWELGVASGINATSYVPEASIIRAHMAEFMAGVLDHSNARPAGVTMQASKTWDFGNFESTIAVSYRDDEFGSMVDVSVKTFDSDTVGAFDEDGGCEEASDCAWTDDEDLTDASGNIYLEEVGVDDGGKNTYYAWMGDPEAKENNFNVNTSAHASVTLSSTTDATKLKVTSDISEHSTTDNTVDIDSGDDVKFTVQLIDDGGANVAKSGVKITVELVKGVAPNVVYSNENEATLTTDDSGQATFTTSGPKSTDGIDADRTDTVTFKSDVDESGTVGNPDSTPGAPAENVAKTILWKDEPPVLTTAVASVPAYVVISDENVTIRASVKLYDQYGNTAGRGRTVNITFPGDDDPTERKVSSSGVASYSKTVPAGTAGTPLTMSYAVAAANDSEGNAFPVPDVTGGDTVLPLGHAADDSQASQTGITGVFGDDNRFHIEGALYTYDSDDLFIDGTADGGGDTVQVDKFETLIGVKLSTIGTPAQIQVIRYDDDGLSIFRVASAAS
;
A
#
# COMPACT_ATOMS: atom_id res chain seq x y z
N MET A 1 22.29 27.73 -15.63
CA MET A 1 23.13 26.77 -14.89
C MET A 1 23.63 25.65 -15.77
N ALA A 2 22.74 24.96 -16.51
CA ALA A 2 23.10 23.87 -17.44
C ALA A 2 24.34 24.16 -18.32
N LEU A 3 24.43 25.34 -18.94
CA LEU A 3 25.63 25.74 -19.72
C LEU A 3 26.94 25.73 -18.91
N PHE A 4 26.91 26.14 -17.65
CA PHE A 4 28.08 26.12 -16.78
C PHE A 4 28.47 24.68 -16.43
N ILE A 5 27.49 23.86 -16.04
CA ILE A 5 27.71 22.45 -15.69
C ILE A 5 28.23 21.66 -16.89
N ALA A 6 27.61 21.81 -18.06
CA ALA A 6 28.07 21.14 -19.27
C ALA A 6 29.49 21.56 -19.67
N ARG A 7 29.87 22.83 -19.46
CA ARG A 7 31.26 23.29 -19.68
C ARG A 7 32.22 22.76 -18.62
N LEU A 8 31.80 22.66 -17.37
CA LEU A 8 32.59 22.05 -16.31
C LEU A 8 32.90 20.59 -16.65
N MET A 9 31.89 19.81 -17.04
CA MET A 9 32.04 18.39 -17.39
C MET A 9 32.96 18.15 -18.61
N ARG A 10 33.02 19.07 -19.57
CA ARG A 10 33.97 18.95 -20.69
C ARG A 10 35.44 19.09 -20.29
N GLU A 11 35.71 19.72 -19.15
CA GLU A 11 37.07 19.86 -18.61
C GLU A 11 37.43 18.73 -17.63
N MET A 12 36.50 17.79 -17.40
CA MET A 12 36.68 16.69 -16.46
C MET A 12 37.25 15.47 -17.15
N ASP A 13 38.05 14.70 -16.41
CA ASP A 13 38.49 13.38 -16.83
C ASP A 13 37.40 12.36 -16.48
N PRO A 14 36.77 11.72 -17.49
CA PRO A 14 35.70 10.78 -17.25
C PRO A 14 36.21 9.53 -16.54
N MET A 15 35.37 8.93 -15.72
CA MET A 15 35.69 7.70 -15.02
C MET A 15 35.85 6.54 -16.01
N ALA A 16 36.97 5.82 -15.97
CA ALA A 16 37.25 4.68 -16.84
C ALA A 16 38.26 3.73 -16.18
N ASP A 17 38.26 2.45 -16.59
CA ASP A 17 39.28 1.44 -16.22
C ASP A 17 40.39 1.28 -17.30
N GLY A 18 40.38 2.16 -18.30
CA GLY A 18 41.27 2.11 -19.46
C GLY A 18 40.72 1.33 -20.67
N THR A 19 39.69 0.51 -20.48
CA THR A 19 38.98 -0.21 -21.56
C THR A 19 37.49 0.11 -21.63
N THR A 20 36.86 0.34 -20.49
CA THR A 20 35.43 0.65 -20.31
C THR A 20 35.28 2.05 -19.72
N ALA A 21 34.35 2.83 -20.28
CA ALA A 21 33.97 4.13 -19.74
C ALA A 21 32.77 3.98 -18.79
N TYR A 22 32.95 4.42 -17.55
CA TYR A 22 31.91 4.49 -16.52
C TYR A 22 31.35 5.92 -16.38
N GLY A 23 32.15 6.92 -16.74
CA GLY A 23 31.77 8.31 -16.84
C GLY A 23 31.69 8.80 -18.28
N TYR A 24 30.87 9.83 -18.50
CA TYR A 24 30.63 10.40 -19.82
C TYR A 24 30.57 11.92 -19.71
N THR A 25 31.01 12.59 -20.77
CA THR A 25 30.95 14.05 -20.89
C THR A 25 29.84 14.45 -21.88
N PRO A 26 29.40 15.73 -21.86
CA PRO A 26 28.44 16.21 -22.85
C PRO A 26 28.90 16.10 -24.31
N ASP A 27 30.19 15.92 -24.57
CA ASP A 27 30.72 15.74 -25.93
C ASP A 27 30.57 14.28 -26.42
N ASP A 28 30.37 13.33 -25.49
CA ASP A 28 30.05 11.93 -25.79
C ASP A 28 28.57 11.75 -26.16
N VAL A 29 27.72 12.71 -25.75
CA VAL A 29 26.32 12.79 -26.18
C VAL A 29 26.28 13.46 -27.56
N LYS A 30 25.88 12.70 -28.58
CA LYS A 30 25.73 13.21 -29.95
C LYS A 30 24.29 13.57 -30.25
N PRO A 31 23.84 14.82 -30.01
CA PRO A 31 22.57 15.22 -30.56
C PRO A 31 22.67 15.09 -32.10
N ASP A 32 21.65 14.52 -32.73
CA ASP A 32 21.43 14.58 -34.19
C ASP A 32 22.32 13.77 -35.18
N ASP A 33 22.95 12.66 -34.78
CA ASP A 33 23.53 11.69 -35.75
C ASP A 33 22.49 10.66 -36.24
N GLU A 34 21.88 10.89 -37.42
CA GLU A 34 20.94 9.95 -38.06
C GLU A 34 21.55 8.57 -38.38
N SER A 35 22.87 8.42 -38.30
CA SER A 35 23.58 7.16 -38.56
C SER A 35 23.91 6.34 -37.30
N ASP A 36 23.62 6.87 -36.11
CA ASP A 36 23.85 6.18 -34.83
C ASP A 36 22.64 5.28 -34.46
N PRO A 37 22.81 3.97 -34.28
CA PRO A 37 21.76 3.09 -33.77
C PRO A 37 21.31 3.45 -32.35
N LYS A 38 22.07 4.24 -31.59
CA LYS A 38 21.66 4.88 -30.33
C LYS A 38 21.10 6.27 -30.61
N LYS A 39 19.94 6.32 -31.24
CA LYS A 39 19.21 7.57 -31.45
C LYS A 39 18.98 8.26 -30.10
N VAL A 40 19.61 9.42 -29.92
CA VAL A 40 19.41 10.37 -28.81
C VAL A 40 17.93 10.69 -28.67
N VAL A 41 17.35 10.32 -27.52
CA VAL A 41 15.99 10.70 -27.13
C VAL A 41 16.10 12.12 -26.59
N GLY A 42 15.68 13.10 -27.40
CA GLY A 42 15.62 14.48 -26.92
C GLY A 42 14.85 14.56 -25.61
N ALA A 43 15.37 15.33 -24.66
CA ALA A 43 14.78 15.48 -23.33
C ALA A 43 13.26 15.78 -23.41
N PRO A 44 12.44 15.22 -22.50
CA PRO A 44 10.96 15.25 -22.60
C PRO A 44 10.34 16.62 -22.28
N PHE A 45 11.14 17.69 -22.25
CA PHE A 45 10.75 19.00 -21.78
C PHE A 45 10.10 19.84 -22.88
N THR A 46 8.90 20.34 -22.60
CA THR A 46 8.10 21.14 -23.53
C THR A 46 8.36 22.64 -23.40
N ASP A 47 9.09 23.07 -22.38
CA ASP A 47 9.35 24.46 -22.03
C ASP A 47 10.74 24.97 -22.47
N LEU A 48 11.35 24.33 -23.46
CA LEU A 48 12.67 24.68 -24.00
C LEU A 48 12.63 25.49 -25.30
N ASP A 49 11.46 25.73 -25.89
CA ASP A 49 11.33 26.39 -27.20
C ASP A 49 11.92 27.82 -27.27
N LEU A 50 12.03 28.49 -26.13
CA LEU A 50 12.51 29.87 -26.03
C LEU A 50 13.97 29.98 -25.56
N VAL A 51 14.65 28.87 -25.26
CA VAL A 51 16.06 28.92 -24.86
C VAL A 51 16.99 29.02 -26.07
N THR A 52 18.20 29.53 -25.88
CA THR A 52 19.24 29.53 -26.93
C THR A 52 19.62 28.09 -27.30
N LYS A 53 19.99 27.83 -28.56
CA LYS A 53 20.44 26.50 -29.01
C LYS A 53 21.51 25.88 -28.12
N GLU A 54 22.52 26.65 -27.71
CA GLU A 54 23.57 26.17 -26.80
C GLU A 54 23.01 25.71 -25.44
N ALA A 55 21.98 26.38 -24.92
CA ALA A 55 21.33 26.02 -23.67
C ALA A 55 20.44 24.79 -23.85
N TYR A 56 19.72 24.70 -24.98
CA TYR A 56 18.95 23.52 -25.34
C TYR A 56 19.86 22.28 -25.37
N ASP A 57 20.97 22.34 -26.11
CA ASP A 57 21.91 21.22 -26.24
C ASP A 57 22.53 20.83 -24.90
N ALA A 58 22.88 21.82 -24.08
CA ALA A 58 23.40 21.56 -22.74
C ALA A 58 22.35 20.89 -21.83
N ILE A 59 21.08 21.32 -21.88
CA ILE A 59 20.00 20.73 -21.07
C ILE A 59 19.74 19.29 -21.52
N THR A 60 19.65 19.07 -22.83
CA THR A 60 19.42 17.73 -23.39
C THR A 60 20.57 16.78 -23.06
N ALA A 61 21.82 17.20 -23.27
CA ALA A 61 22.98 16.36 -22.95
C ALA A 61 23.06 16.04 -21.45
N LEU A 62 22.86 17.02 -20.57
CA LEU A 62 22.88 16.78 -19.12
C LEU A 62 21.72 15.90 -18.65
N TRP A 63 20.57 15.97 -19.32
CA TRP A 63 19.44 15.09 -19.02
C TRP A 63 19.73 13.64 -19.42
N GLU A 64 20.33 13.42 -20.58
CA GLU A 64 20.71 12.08 -21.04
C GLU A 64 21.79 11.44 -20.18
N LEU A 65 22.71 12.26 -19.66
CA LEU A 65 23.70 11.84 -18.68
C LEU A 65 23.09 11.62 -17.28
N GLY A 66 21.83 11.98 -17.04
CA GLY A 66 21.21 11.89 -15.71
C GLY A 66 21.72 12.95 -14.71
N VAL A 67 22.50 13.93 -15.16
CA VAL A 67 23.03 15.02 -14.33
C VAL A 67 21.97 16.07 -14.04
N ALA A 68 21.05 16.28 -14.98
CA ALA A 68 19.98 17.28 -14.84
C ALA A 68 18.60 16.65 -15.00
N SER A 69 17.73 16.88 -14.01
CA SER A 69 16.32 16.50 -14.03
C SER A 69 15.41 17.73 -14.19
N GLY A 70 14.18 17.51 -14.66
CA GLY A 70 13.14 18.54 -14.67
C GLY A 70 12.39 18.59 -13.34
N ILE A 71 11.59 19.63 -13.14
CA ILE A 71 10.71 19.73 -11.95
C ILE A 71 9.51 18.77 -12.02
N ASN A 72 9.21 18.27 -13.22
CA ASN A 72 8.26 17.22 -13.50
C ASN A 72 8.62 16.55 -14.85
N ALA A 73 7.84 15.54 -15.25
CA ALA A 73 8.10 14.75 -16.46
C ALA A 73 8.20 15.56 -17.77
N THR A 74 7.66 16.79 -17.83
CA THR A 74 7.58 17.58 -19.08
C THR A 74 8.04 19.04 -18.94
N SER A 75 8.54 19.46 -17.77
CA SER A 75 8.98 20.84 -17.52
C SER A 75 10.35 20.89 -16.83
N TYR A 76 11.28 21.66 -17.39
CA TYR A 76 12.61 21.91 -16.84
C TYR A 76 12.74 23.25 -16.10
N VAL A 77 11.98 24.25 -16.53
CA VAL A 77 11.96 25.64 -16.05
C VAL A 77 13.33 26.33 -16.15
N PRO A 78 13.86 26.52 -17.38
CA PRO A 78 15.23 26.99 -17.60
C PRO A 78 15.53 28.40 -17.04
N GLU A 79 14.50 29.23 -16.84
CA GLU A 79 14.63 30.59 -16.30
C GLU A 79 14.49 30.67 -14.77
N ALA A 80 14.11 29.57 -14.11
CA ALA A 80 13.95 29.57 -12.65
C ALA A 80 15.30 29.73 -11.93
N SER A 81 15.25 30.35 -10.75
CA SER A 81 16.40 30.41 -9.85
C SER A 81 16.67 29.04 -9.25
N ILE A 82 17.93 28.60 -9.27
CA ILE A 82 18.34 27.33 -8.68
C ILE A 82 18.49 27.47 -7.16
N ILE A 83 17.89 26.55 -6.41
CA ILE A 83 18.10 26.44 -4.97
C ILE A 83 19.38 25.65 -4.67
N ARG A 84 19.92 25.80 -3.46
CA ARG A 84 21.15 25.09 -3.05
C ARG A 84 21.03 23.57 -3.16
N ALA A 85 19.84 23.01 -2.91
CA ALA A 85 19.59 21.57 -3.03
C ALA A 85 19.75 21.07 -4.47
N HIS A 86 19.07 21.70 -5.44
CA HIS A 86 19.22 21.34 -6.87
C HIS A 86 20.65 21.52 -7.38
N MET A 87 21.37 22.54 -6.89
CA MET A 87 22.79 22.68 -7.26
C MET A 87 23.64 21.54 -6.71
N ALA A 88 23.37 21.08 -5.48
CA ALA A 88 24.08 19.94 -4.90
C ALA A 88 23.79 18.65 -5.67
N GLU A 89 22.54 18.45 -6.12
CA GLU A 89 22.15 17.32 -6.97
C GLU A 89 22.89 17.32 -8.31
N PHE A 90 22.95 18.46 -9.01
CA PHE A 90 23.72 18.55 -10.26
C PHE A 90 25.22 18.31 -10.01
N MET A 91 25.77 18.81 -8.91
CA MET A 91 27.19 18.55 -8.58
C MET A 91 27.44 17.09 -8.23
N ALA A 92 26.51 16.39 -7.59
CA ALA A 92 26.61 14.96 -7.33
C ALA A 92 26.65 14.17 -8.66
N GLY A 93 25.69 14.41 -9.56
CA GLY A 93 25.68 13.76 -10.86
C GLY A 93 26.93 14.07 -11.71
N VAL A 94 27.45 15.30 -11.63
CA VAL A 94 28.74 15.66 -12.26
C VAL A 94 29.88 14.81 -11.71
N LEU A 95 29.96 14.66 -10.39
CA LEU A 95 31.02 13.86 -9.75
C LEU A 95 30.93 12.38 -10.10
N ASP A 96 29.71 11.86 -10.29
CA ASP A 96 29.46 10.47 -10.66
C ASP A 96 30.07 10.10 -12.02
N HIS A 97 30.20 11.06 -12.93
CA HIS A 97 30.87 10.85 -14.22
C HIS A 97 32.39 11.05 -14.20
N SER A 98 33.01 11.28 -13.04
CA SER A 98 34.43 11.66 -12.95
C SER A 98 35.22 10.84 -11.96
N ASN A 99 36.54 11.02 -11.97
CA ASN A 99 37.47 10.46 -10.98
C ASN A 99 37.69 11.34 -9.72
N ALA A 100 37.00 12.48 -9.60
CA ALA A 100 37.18 13.40 -8.49
C ALA A 100 36.61 12.82 -7.19
N ARG A 101 37.46 12.55 -6.19
CA ARG A 101 37.07 11.96 -4.89
C ARG A 101 37.77 12.68 -3.74
N PRO A 102 37.17 12.70 -2.54
CA PRO A 102 37.85 13.10 -1.31
C PRO A 102 39.17 12.35 -1.08
N ALA A 103 40.08 12.95 -0.31
CA ALA A 103 41.28 12.28 0.18
C ALA A 103 40.92 11.03 1.00
N GLY A 104 41.73 9.99 0.88
CA GLY A 104 41.51 8.67 1.51
C GLY A 104 40.71 7.71 0.64
N VAL A 105 40.19 6.65 1.28
CA VAL A 105 39.39 5.60 0.64
C VAL A 105 37.95 6.08 0.47
N THR A 106 37.39 5.89 -0.73
CA THR A 106 35.99 6.21 -1.04
C THR A 106 35.37 5.10 -1.88
N MET A 107 34.04 4.98 -1.81
CA MET A 107 33.27 4.01 -2.59
C MET A 107 32.06 4.67 -3.24
N GLN A 108 31.74 4.24 -4.45
CA GLN A 108 30.56 4.67 -5.18
C GLN A 108 30.01 3.50 -6.00
N ALA A 109 28.68 3.32 -5.96
CA ALA A 109 28.00 2.36 -6.82
C ALA A 109 27.35 3.08 -8.00
N SER A 110 27.34 2.45 -9.18
CA SER A 110 26.57 2.94 -10.34
C SER A 110 25.07 2.89 -10.11
N LYS A 111 24.61 2.01 -9.21
CA LYS A 111 23.22 1.91 -8.78
C LYS A 111 23.15 1.41 -7.34
N THR A 112 22.49 2.14 -6.46
CA THR A 112 22.36 1.76 -5.03
C THR A 112 21.00 1.15 -4.68
N TRP A 113 20.02 1.28 -5.57
CA TRP A 113 18.66 0.82 -5.32
C TRP A 113 17.90 0.54 -6.61
N ASP A 114 17.09 -0.52 -6.59
CA ASP A 114 16.03 -0.80 -7.57
C ASP A 114 14.97 -1.74 -6.98
N PHE A 115 13.94 -2.01 -7.77
CA PHE A 115 13.09 -3.17 -7.59
C PHE A 115 13.73 -4.44 -8.17
N GLY A 116 13.44 -5.58 -7.55
CA GLY A 116 13.88 -6.86 -8.10
C GLY A 116 15.37 -7.13 -7.90
N ASN A 117 15.85 -8.18 -8.55
CA ASN A 117 17.27 -8.41 -8.67
C ASN A 117 17.88 -7.32 -9.55
N PHE A 118 18.94 -6.67 -9.07
CA PHE A 118 19.73 -5.77 -9.89
C PHE A 118 21.22 -5.95 -9.65
N GLU A 119 21.99 -5.68 -10.69
CA GLU A 119 23.44 -5.61 -10.65
C GLU A 119 23.88 -4.14 -10.66
N SER A 120 25.00 -3.89 -9.99
CA SER A 120 25.71 -2.62 -9.98
C SER A 120 27.19 -2.88 -10.25
N THR A 121 27.90 -1.79 -10.57
CA THR A 121 29.36 -1.73 -10.51
C THR A 121 29.72 -0.84 -9.34
N ILE A 122 30.68 -1.25 -8.51
CA ILE A 122 31.22 -0.42 -7.43
C ILE A 122 32.62 0.00 -7.79
N ALA A 123 32.87 1.30 -7.75
CA ALA A 123 34.20 1.85 -7.83
C ALA A 123 34.71 2.21 -6.43
N VAL A 124 35.87 1.66 -6.09
CA VAL A 124 36.64 1.99 -4.90
C VAL A 124 37.80 2.88 -5.35
N SER A 125 38.01 4.00 -4.69
CA SER A 125 39.05 4.96 -5.05
C SER A 125 39.87 5.36 -3.84
N TYR A 126 41.19 5.52 -4.04
CA TYR A 126 42.07 6.13 -3.06
C TYR A 126 42.71 7.41 -3.60
N ARG A 127 42.68 8.47 -2.80
CA ARG A 127 43.31 9.77 -3.11
C ARG A 127 44.24 10.22 -2.00
N ASP A 128 45.30 10.92 -2.36
CA ASP A 128 46.18 11.61 -1.39
C ASP A 128 45.52 12.90 -0.83
N ASP A 129 46.24 13.58 0.08
CA ASP A 129 45.78 14.83 0.70
C ASP A 129 45.62 15.99 -0.30
N GLU A 130 46.26 15.88 -1.47
CA GLU A 130 46.14 16.79 -2.60
C GLU A 130 45.04 16.38 -3.59
N PHE A 131 44.24 15.36 -3.27
CA PHE A 131 43.19 14.76 -4.11
C PHE A 131 43.72 14.10 -5.39
N GLY A 132 45.02 13.80 -5.45
CA GLY A 132 45.68 13.09 -6.52
C GLY A 132 45.35 11.60 -6.52
N SER A 133 45.19 11.01 -7.71
CA SER A 133 45.07 9.56 -7.87
C SER A 133 46.39 8.87 -7.51
N MET A 134 46.30 7.77 -6.76
CA MET A 134 47.47 6.99 -6.33
C MET A 134 47.38 5.59 -6.91
N VAL A 135 48.41 5.20 -7.64
CA VAL A 135 48.56 3.86 -8.23
C VAL A 135 49.20 2.89 -7.25
N ASP A 136 48.90 1.60 -7.39
CA ASP A 136 49.49 0.49 -6.62
C ASP A 136 49.26 0.62 -5.10
N VAL A 137 48.12 1.20 -4.69
CA VAL A 137 47.70 1.25 -3.28
C VAL A 137 46.82 0.05 -2.97
N SER A 138 47.21 -0.72 -1.94
CA SER A 138 46.44 -1.87 -1.48
C SER A 138 45.22 -1.44 -0.67
N VAL A 139 44.03 -1.85 -1.12
CA VAL A 139 42.74 -1.60 -0.46
C VAL A 139 41.99 -2.92 -0.35
N LYS A 140 41.57 -3.30 0.86
CA LYS A 140 40.77 -4.52 1.05
C LYS A 140 39.30 -4.21 0.79
N THR A 141 38.65 -5.04 -0.01
CA THR A 141 37.20 -5.00 -0.24
C THR A 141 36.54 -6.27 0.29
N PHE A 142 35.32 -6.14 0.82
CA PHE A 142 34.49 -7.26 1.26
C PHE A 142 33.03 -6.84 1.37
N ASP A 143 32.11 -7.79 1.42
CA ASP A 143 30.67 -7.55 1.53
C ASP A 143 30.02 -8.25 2.74
N SER A 144 28.81 -7.83 3.07
CA SER A 144 28.02 -8.40 4.15
C SER A 144 26.52 -8.11 3.95
N ASP A 145 25.74 -9.18 4.02
CA ASP A 145 24.27 -9.17 3.97
C ASP A 145 23.62 -8.68 5.29
N THR A 146 24.41 -8.59 6.36
CA THR A 146 23.99 -8.21 7.71
C THR A 146 24.68 -6.92 8.13
N VAL A 147 23.96 -5.80 8.03
CA VAL A 147 24.47 -4.47 8.40
C VAL A 147 24.87 -4.47 9.88
N GLY A 148 26.16 -4.42 10.17
CA GLY A 148 26.70 -4.42 11.54
C GLY A 148 27.34 -5.73 12.01
N ALA A 149 27.86 -6.57 11.11
CA ALA A 149 28.66 -7.76 11.43
C ALA A 149 30.05 -7.46 12.04
N PHE A 150 30.12 -6.53 12.99
CA PHE A 150 31.34 -6.12 13.68
C PHE A 150 31.14 -6.28 15.19
N ASP A 151 32.14 -6.86 15.86
CA ASP A 151 32.18 -6.99 17.31
C ASP A 151 32.36 -5.63 17.99
N GLU A 152 32.25 -5.60 19.32
CA GLU A 152 32.42 -4.39 20.13
C GLU A 152 33.83 -3.75 19.98
N ASP A 153 34.80 -4.50 19.47
CA ASP A 153 36.19 -4.08 19.23
C ASP A 153 36.44 -3.69 17.75
N GLY A 154 35.44 -3.83 16.88
CA GLY A 154 35.47 -3.51 15.45
C GLY A 154 35.83 -4.68 14.53
N GLY A 155 36.23 -5.84 15.06
CA GLY A 155 36.56 -7.04 14.30
C GLY A 155 35.32 -7.69 13.67
N CYS A 156 35.48 -8.41 12.58
CA CYS A 156 34.31 -9.00 11.91
C CYS A 156 33.88 -10.30 12.57
N GLU A 157 32.61 -10.37 12.97
CA GLU A 157 32.06 -11.59 13.58
C GLU A 157 31.65 -12.61 12.53
N GLU A 158 30.97 -12.18 11.46
CA GLU A 158 30.36 -13.07 10.45
C GLU A 158 30.99 -12.93 9.04
N ALA A 159 31.81 -11.90 8.78
CA ALA A 159 32.50 -11.75 7.50
C ALA A 159 33.76 -12.63 7.47
N SER A 160 33.82 -13.61 6.56
CA SER A 160 34.88 -14.62 6.53
C SER A 160 36.26 -14.11 6.11
N ASP A 161 36.37 -12.89 5.57
CA ASP A 161 37.59 -12.39 4.92
C ASP A 161 37.78 -10.87 5.04
N CYS A 162 37.50 -10.29 6.20
CA CYS A 162 37.67 -8.84 6.38
C CYS A 162 39.06 -8.43 6.87
N ALA A 163 39.96 -9.39 7.14
CA ALA A 163 41.32 -9.10 7.58
C ALA A 163 42.15 -8.52 6.44
N TRP A 164 42.93 -7.47 6.72
CA TRP A 164 43.81 -6.88 5.71
C TRP A 164 45.06 -7.75 5.52
N THR A 165 45.22 -8.28 4.31
CA THR A 165 46.47 -8.86 3.81
C THR A 165 46.98 -7.97 2.69
N ASP A 166 48.28 -7.71 2.66
CA ASP A 166 48.91 -6.64 1.88
C ASP A 166 48.99 -6.90 0.35
N ASP A 167 48.29 -7.91 -0.20
CA ASP A 167 48.71 -8.50 -1.48
C ASP A 167 47.60 -8.86 -2.51
N GLU A 168 46.34 -8.41 -2.38
CA GLU A 168 45.28 -8.90 -3.30
C GLU A 168 44.68 -7.87 -4.28
N ASP A 169 44.23 -6.68 -3.82
CA ASP A 169 43.64 -5.66 -4.71
C ASP A 169 44.43 -4.34 -4.68
N LEU A 170 44.95 -3.92 -5.83
CA LEU A 170 45.73 -2.70 -5.99
C LEU A 170 45.00 -1.68 -6.88
N THR A 171 45.08 -0.41 -6.50
CA THR A 171 44.54 0.67 -7.34
C THR A 171 45.26 0.81 -8.67
N ASP A 172 44.48 1.07 -9.72
CA ASP A 172 44.98 1.33 -11.08
C ASP A 172 45.69 2.70 -11.21
N ALA A 173 46.09 3.05 -12.44
CA ALA A 173 46.73 4.34 -12.73
C ALA A 173 45.84 5.56 -12.43
N SER A 174 44.52 5.38 -12.41
CA SER A 174 43.51 6.37 -12.04
C SER A 174 43.18 6.35 -10.55
N GLY A 175 43.86 5.49 -9.78
CA GLY A 175 43.67 5.32 -8.35
C GLY A 175 42.36 4.62 -7.98
N ASN A 176 41.86 3.73 -8.84
CA ASN A 176 40.58 3.06 -8.68
C ASN A 176 40.72 1.52 -8.68
N ILE A 177 39.75 0.84 -8.08
CA ILE A 177 39.47 -0.60 -8.15
C ILE A 177 37.99 -0.73 -8.48
N TYR A 178 37.62 -1.63 -9.39
CA TYR A 178 36.23 -1.86 -9.77
C TYR A 178 35.78 -3.25 -9.36
N LEU A 179 34.63 -3.31 -8.67
CA LEU A 179 33.91 -4.53 -8.38
C LEU A 179 32.74 -4.60 -9.37
N GLU A 180 32.86 -5.48 -10.35
CA GLU A 180 31.85 -5.70 -11.39
C GLU A 180 30.84 -6.79 -10.97
N GLU A 181 29.65 -6.77 -11.59
CA GLU A 181 28.60 -7.78 -11.39
C GLU A 181 28.21 -8.00 -9.92
N VAL A 182 28.30 -6.94 -9.09
CA VAL A 182 27.85 -6.98 -7.71
C VAL A 182 26.33 -6.83 -7.66
N GLY A 183 25.65 -7.90 -7.26
CA GLY A 183 24.20 -7.97 -7.24
C GLY A 183 23.59 -7.96 -5.85
N VAL A 184 22.34 -7.55 -5.78
CA VAL A 184 21.47 -7.79 -4.63
C VAL A 184 20.20 -8.51 -5.09
N ASP A 185 19.85 -9.56 -4.37
CA ASP A 185 18.63 -10.34 -4.64
C ASP A 185 17.38 -9.53 -4.29
N ASP A 186 16.25 -9.90 -4.91
CA ASP A 186 14.94 -9.28 -4.70
C ASP A 186 14.57 -9.14 -3.21
N GLY A 187 14.25 -7.91 -2.79
CA GLY A 187 13.96 -7.57 -1.40
C GLY A 187 15.15 -7.65 -0.44
N GLY A 188 16.34 -7.97 -0.94
CA GLY A 188 17.58 -8.11 -0.19
C GLY A 188 18.33 -6.79 0.03
N LYS A 189 19.39 -6.89 0.83
CA LYS A 189 20.37 -5.82 1.06
C LYS A 189 21.76 -6.42 1.12
N ASN A 190 22.74 -5.74 0.55
CA ASN A 190 24.15 -6.09 0.72
C ASN A 190 24.96 -4.81 0.93
N THR A 191 25.86 -4.80 1.91
CA THR A 191 26.77 -3.68 2.15
C THR A 191 28.19 -4.08 1.81
N TYR A 192 28.79 -3.31 0.91
CA TYR A 192 30.17 -3.45 0.51
C TYR A 192 31.03 -2.46 1.29
N TYR A 193 32.19 -2.91 1.72
CA TYR A 193 33.16 -2.15 2.48
C TYR A 193 34.48 -2.13 1.73
N ALA A 194 35.18 -1.00 1.82
CA ALA A 194 36.54 -0.83 1.36
C ALA A 194 37.35 -0.16 2.46
N TRP A 195 38.53 -0.70 2.75
CA TRP A 195 39.33 -0.18 3.85
C TRP A 195 40.82 -0.44 3.67
N MET A 196 41.60 0.33 4.40
CA MET A 196 43.05 0.18 4.46
C MET A 196 43.49 -0.08 5.90
N GLY A 197 44.30 -1.11 6.08
CA GLY A 197 44.93 -1.41 7.36
C GLY A 197 46.01 -0.39 7.74
N ASP A 198 46.37 -0.37 9.02
CA ASP A 198 47.57 0.32 9.48
C ASP A 198 48.79 -0.62 9.30
N PRO A 199 49.76 -0.28 8.43
CA PRO A 199 50.93 -1.12 8.17
C PRO A 199 51.84 -1.30 9.40
N GLU A 200 51.65 -0.50 10.46
CA GLU A 200 52.41 -0.59 11.72
C GLU A 200 51.60 -1.23 12.87
N ALA A 201 50.30 -1.52 12.66
CA ALA A 201 49.45 -2.11 13.69
C ALA A 201 49.73 -3.62 13.88
N LYS A 202 49.48 -4.10 15.11
CA LYS A 202 49.66 -5.52 15.48
C LYS A 202 48.43 -6.38 15.19
N GLU A 203 47.31 -5.76 14.84
CA GLU A 203 46.05 -6.41 14.52
C GLU A 203 45.55 -5.84 13.17
N ASN A 204 45.31 -6.72 12.21
CA ASN A 204 44.86 -6.38 10.84
C ASN A 204 43.34 -6.49 10.70
N ASN A 205 42.61 -6.28 11.79
CA ASN A 205 41.16 -6.35 11.79
C ASN A 205 40.58 -5.03 11.31
N PHE A 206 39.55 -5.10 10.49
CA PHE A 206 38.73 -3.96 10.15
C PHE A 206 38.23 -3.27 11.43
N ASN A 207 38.02 -1.96 11.41
CA ASN A 207 37.42 -1.24 12.55
C ASN A 207 36.60 -0.04 12.05
N VAL A 208 35.27 -0.19 12.11
CA VAL A 208 34.30 0.84 11.70
C VAL A 208 34.37 2.14 12.49
N ASN A 209 35.00 2.16 13.66
CA ASN A 209 35.15 3.37 14.47
C ASN A 209 36.38 4.19 14.09
N THR A 210 37.17 3.74 13.11
CA THR A 210 38.34 4.44 12.58
C THR A 210 38.04 5.09 11.22
N SER A 211 38.73 6.18 10.91
CA SER A 211 38.43 7.04 9.75
C SER A 211 38.93 6.52 8.39
N ALA A 212 39.49 5.30 8.31
CA ALA A 212 40.14 4.78 7.09
C ALA A 212 39.31 3.71 6.38
N HIS A 213 37.99 3.94 6.25
CA HIS A 213 37.11 3.05 5.50
C HIS A 213 35.99 3.81 4.78
N ALA A 214 35.44 3.16 3.76
CA ALA A 214 34.24 3.58 3.05
C ALA A 214 33.30 2.38 2.92
N SER A 215 32.02 2.66 2.74
CA SER A 215 31.02 1.64 2.48
C SER A 215 29.93 2.16 1.56
N VAL A 216 29.27 1.23 0.86
CA VAL A 216 28.07 1.48 0.08
C VAL A 216 27.10 0.32 0.27
N THR A 217 25.83 0.64 0.49
CA THR A 217 24.77 -0.36 0.63
C THR A 217 23.94 -0.39 -0.64
N LEU A 218 23.82 -1.58 -1.23
CA LEU A 218 22.86 -1.89 -2.28
C LEU A 218 21.59 -2.42 -1.60
N SER A 219 20.43 -1.88 -1.97
CA SER A 219 19.14 -2.28 -1.42
C SER A 219 18.15 -2.57 -2.53
N SER A 220 17.56 -3.76 -2.53
CA SER A 220 16.44 -4.10 -3.41
C SER A 220 15.12 -3.97 -2.67
N THR A 221 14.09 -3.51 -3.38
CA THR A 221 12.69 -3.64 -2.95
C THR A 221 12.02 -4.74 -3.73
N THR A 222 11.18 -5.54 -3.08
CA THR A 222 10.44 -6.62 -3.75
C THR A 222 9.70 -6.11 -4.99
N ASP A 223 9.97 -6.68 -6.16
CA ASP A 223 9.30 -6.26 -7.39
C ASP A 223 7.86 -6.81 -7.51
N ALA A 224 7.06 -6.14 -8.32
CA ALA A 224 5.74 -6.59 -8.67
C ALA A 224 5.81 -7.76 -9.65
N THR A 225 5.12 -8.84 -9.35
CA THR A 225 5.03 -10.01 -10.24
C THR A 225 3.62 -10.26 -10.75
N LYS A 226 2.60 -9.65 -10.14
CA LYS A 226 1.19 -9.87 -10.48
C LYS A 226 0.38 -8.58 -10.42
N LEU A 227 -0.80 -8.62 -11.03
CA LEU A 227 -1.81 -7.58 -10.94
C LEU A 227 -2.97 -8.05 -10.04
N LYS A 228 -3.36 -7.23 -9.07
CA LYS A 228 -4.61 -7.36 -8.34
C LYS A 228 -5.63 -6.37 -8.88
N VAL A 229 -6.70 -6.85 -9.50
CA VAL A 229 -7.79 -6.00 -9.98
C VAL A 229 -8.99 -6.09 -9.05
N THR A 230 -9.37 -4.96 -8.48
CA THR A 230 -10.61 -4.78 -7.73
C THR A 230 -11.55 -3.87 -8.51
N SER A 231 -12.82 -3.87 -8.12
CA SER A 231 -13.85 -3.00 -8.69
C SER A 231 -14.77 -2.48 -7.60
N ASP A 232 -15.44 -1.37 -7.86
CA ASP A 232 -16.51 -0.83 -7.00
C ASP A 232 -17.84 -1.59 -7.12
N ILE A 233 -17.88 -2.62 -7.97
CA ILE A 233 -18.99 -3.57 -8.06
C ILE A 233 -19.32 -4.17 -6.69
N SER A 234 -20.60 -4.13 -6.33
CA SER A 234 -21.12 -4.70 -5.09
C SER A 234 -20.99 -6.22 -5.04
N GLU A 235 -20.50 -6.76 -3.92
CA GLU A 235 -20.47 -8.21 -3.64
C GLU A 235 -21.86 -8.87 -3.57
N HIS A 236 -22.92 -8.06 -3.46
CA HIS A 236 -24.30 -8.51 -3.37
C HIS A 236 -25.04 -8.54 -4.72
N SER A 237 -24.35 -8.18 -5.80
CA SER A 237 -24.83 -8.37 -7.18
C SER A 237 -24.83 -9.86 -7.54
N THR A 238 -25.68 -10.29 -8.49
CA THR A 238 -25.91 -11.72 -8.75
C THR A 238 -24.90 -12.37 -9.71
N THR A 239 -24.52 -13.62 -9.40
CA THR A 239 -23.98 -14.74 -10.23
C THR A 239 -22.49 -14.82 -10.66
N ASP A 240 -22.15 -16.07 -11.03
CA ASP A 240 -20.86 -16.72 -11.30
C ASP A 240 -20.08 -16.06 -12.46
N ASN A 241 -18.99 -15.35 -12.16
CA ASN A 241 -18.09 -14.68 -13.11
C ASN A 241 -18.72 -13.61 -14.04
N THR A 242 -19.98 -13.23 -13.83
CA THR A 242 -20.67 -12.18 -14.60
C THR A 242 -21.56 -11.39 -13.67
N VAL A 243 -21.37 -10.08 -13.61
CA VAL A 243 -22.12 -9.21 -12.71
C VAL A 243 -23.15 -8.38 -13.46
N ASP A 244 -24.39 -8.42 -12.97
CA ASP A 244 -25.47 -7.52 -13.41
C ASP A 244 -25.21 -6.09 -12.91
N ILE A 245 -25.12 -5.13 -13.84
CA ILE A 245 -24.98 -3.69 -13.55
C ILE A 245 -26.04 -2.93 -14.35
N ASP A 246 -26.57 -1.84 -13.80
CA ASP A 246 -27.50 -0.96 -14.51
C ASP A 246 -26.81 -0.37 -15.75
N SER A 247 -27.46 -0.46 -16.91
CA SER A 247 -26.94 0.07 -18.18
C SER A 247 -26.58 1.56 -18.17
N GLY A 248 -27.08 2.35 -17.21
CA GLY A 248 -26.75 3.76 -17.00
C GLY A 248 -25.54 4.03 -16.09
N ASP A 249 -25.04 3.02 -15.38
CA ASP A 249 -24.00 3.18 -14.36
C ASP A 249 -22.56 3.10 -14.93
N ASP A 250 -21.62 3.52 -14.10
CA ASP A 250 -20.18 3.41 -14.35
C ASP A 250 -19.58 2.37 -13.39
N VAL A 251 -18.61 1.61 -13.89
CA VAL A 251 -17.80 0.68 -13.08
C VAL A 251 -16.37 1.18 -13.04
N LYS A 252 -15.84 1.38 -11.84
CA LYS A 252 -14.44 1.73 -11.60
C LYS A 252 -13.64 0.49 -11.20
N PHE A 253 -12.63 0.19 -11.99
CA PHE A 253 -11.60 -0.79 -11.68
C PHE A 253 -10.37 -0.11 -11.07
N THR A 254 -9.84 -0.72 -10.02
CA THR A 254 -8.53 -0.36 -9.45
C THR A 254 -7.59 -1.52 -9.66
N VAL A 255 -6.47 -1.26 -10.32
CA VAL A 255 -5.37 -2.20 -10.49
C VAL A 255 -4.29 -1.84 -9.49
N GLN A 256 -3.84 -2.83 -8.73
CA GLN A 256 -2.74 -2.72 -7.77
C GLN A 256 -1.64 -3.69 -8.19
N LEU A 257 -0.41 -3.20 -8.29
CA LEU A 257 0.77 -4.05 -8.40
C LEU A 257 0.96 -4.84 -7.11
N ILE A 258 1.15 -6.16 -7.22
CA ILE A 258 1.42 -7.03 -6.07
C ILE A 258 2.62 -7.94 -6.34
N ASP A 259 3.29 -8.36 -5.26
CA ASP A 259 4.37 -9.34 -5.31
C ASP A 259 3.83 -10.79 -5.43
N ASP A 260 4.73 -11.78 -5.42
CA ASP A 260 4.32 -13.19 -5.54
C ASP A 260 3.47 -13.65 -4.34
N GLY A 261 3.69 -13.07 -3.16
CA GLY A 261 2.95 -13.30 -1.92
C GLY A 261 1.61 -12.57 -1.83
N GLY A 262 1.32 -11.67 -2.77
CA GLY A 262 0.10 -10.87 -2.82
C GLY A 262 0.12 -9.59 -2.00
N ALA A 263 1.29 -9.16 -1.50
CA ALA A 263 1.46 -7.87 -0.86
C ALA A 263 1.55 -6.74 -1.91
N ASN A 264 1.09 -5.54 -1.56
CA ASN A 264 1.09 -4.41 -2.48
C ASN A 264 2.52 -3.90 -2.72
N VAL A 265 2.86 -3.63 -4.00
CA VAL A 265 4.14 -3.07 -4.41
C VAL A 265 3.97 -1.62 -4.86
N ALA A 266 4.68 -0.70 -4.20
CA ALA A 266 4.60 0.74 -4.43
C ALA A 266 5.56 1.20 -5.56
N LYS A 267 5.26 0.80 -6.81
CA LYS A 267 6.09 1.11 -7.99
C LYS A 267 5.35 2.04 -8.96
N SER A 268 5.83 3.27 -9.09
CA SER A 268 5.29 4.31 -9.97
C SER A 268 5.75 4.12 -11.43
N GLY A 269 4.99 4.62 -12.39
CA GLY A 269 5.44 4.67 -13.79
C GLY A 269 5.24 3.39 -14.62
N VAL A 270 4.68 2.32 -14.04
CA VAL A 270 4.42 1.07 -14.76
C VAL A 270 3.23 1.24 -15.69
N LYS A 271 3.38 0.85 -16.96
CA LYS A 271 2.32 0.94 -17.96
C LYS A 271 1.40 -0.28 -17.91
N ILE A 272 0.09 -0.04 -17.85
CA ILE A 272 -0.96 -1.07 -17.86
C ILE A 272 -1.86 -0.82 -19.07
N THR A 273 -1.90 -1.77 -20.00
CA THR A 273 -2.80 -1.77 -21.14
C THR A 273 -4.14 -2.40 -20.75
N VAL A 274 -5.22 -1.67 -21.01
CA VAL A 274 -6.60 -2.12 -20.79
C VAL A 274 -7.24 -2.37 -22.14
N GLU A 275 -7.66 -3.61 -22.35
CA GLU A 275 -8.44 -4.03 -23.51
C GLU A 275 -9.92 -4.14 -23.10
N LEU A 276 -10.75 -3.26 -23.63
CA LEU A 276 -12.20 -3.28 -23.43
C LEU A 276 -12.88 -3.85 -24.67
N VAL A 277 -13.42 -5.06 -24.56
CA VAL A 277 -14.25 -5.69 -25.58
C VAL A 277 -15.71 -5.46 -25.24
N LYS A 278 -16.38 -4.58 -25.99
CA LYS A 278 -17.82 -4.35 -25.85
C LYS A 278 -18.60 -5.44 -26.58
N GLY A 279 -19.57 -6.06 -25.91
CA GLY A 279 -20.46 -7.04 -26.54
C GLY A 279 -21.33 -6.42 -27.62
N VAL A 280 -21.76 -7.25 -28.58
CA VAL A 280 -22.71 -6.83 -29.62
C VAL A 280 -24.13 -7.17 -29.16
N ALA A 281 -24.91 -6.15 -28.80
CA ALA A 281 -26.35 -6.31 -28.63
C ALA A 281 -27.02 -6.43 -30.01
N PRO A 282 -28.06 -7.28 -30.18
CA PRO A 282 -28.77 -7.40 -31.45
C PRO A 282 -29.37 -6.05 -31.87
N ASN A 283 -29.04 -5.58 -33.08
CA ASN A 283 -29.54 -4.35 -33.73
C ASN A 283 -29.10 -2.99 -33.13
N VAL A 284 -28.09 -2.93 -32.26
CA VAL A 284 -27.55 -1.66 -31.74
C VAL A 284 -26.07 -1.51 -32.13
N VAL A 285 -25.70 -0.35 -32.66
CA VAL A 285 -24.31 0.00 -33.00
C VAL A 285 -23.76 0.88 -31.88
N TYR A 286 -22.81 0.34 -31.11
CA TYR A 286 -22.05 1.11 -30.12
C TYR A 286 -20.77 1.70 -30.74
N SER A 287 -20.33 2.86 -30.26
CA SER A 287 -18.99 3.37 -30.60
C SER A 287 -17.93 2.56 -29.86
N ASN A 288 -17.08 1.87 -30.63
CA ASN A 288 -15.94 1.12 -30.12
C ASN A 288 -14.73 2.04 -30.10
N GLU A 289 -14.34 2.40 -28.89
CA GLU A 289 -13.14 3.12 -28.48
C GLU A 289 -12.94 2.60 -27.04
N ASN A 290 -11.79 2.11 -26.55
CA ASN A 290 -10.40 2.22 -26.96
C ASN A 290 -9.60 1.10 -26.26
N GLU A 291 -8.40 0.79 -26.75
CA GLU A 291 -7.32 0.35 -25.87
C GLU A 291 -6.89 1.57 -25.04
N ALA A 292 -6.84 1.44 -23.72
CA ALA A 292 -6.34 2.49 -22.85
C ALA A 292 -5.01 2.07 -22.23
N THR A 293 -4.04 2.98 -22.18
CA THR A 293 -2.80 2.77 -21.42
C THR A 293 -2.87 3.61 -20.16
N LEU A 294 -2.83 2.96 -19.00
CA LEU A 294 -2.70 3.59 -17.69
C LEU A 294 -1.25 3.60 -17.26
N THR A 295 -0.93 4.45 -16.29
CA THR A 295 0.38 4.48 -15.63
C THR A 295 0.15 4.42 -14.12
N THR A 296 0.89 3.58 -13.42
CA THR A 296 0.77 3.46 -11.96
C THR A 296 1.27 4.72 -11.25
N ASP A 297 0.61 5.06 -10.14
CA ASP A 297 1.05 6.08 -9.21
C ASP A 297 2.11 5.56 -8.22
N ASP A 298 2.53 6.41 -7.28
CA ASP A 298 3.56 6.10 -6.30
C ASP A 298 3.18 4.96 -5.34
N SER A 299 1.91 4.59 -5.27
CA SER A 299 1.43 3.43 -4.51
C SER A 299 1.35 2.14 -5.34
N GLY A 300 1.77 2.19 -6.61
CA GLY A 300 1.64 1.10 -7.56
C GLY A 300 0.20 0.86 -8.02
N GLN A 301 -0.65 1.89 -7.96
CA GLN A 301 -2.06 1.79 -8.34
C GLN A 301 -2.36 2.51 -9.66
N ALA A 302 -3.30 1.95 -10.42
CA ALA A 302 -3.91 2.60 -11.58
C ALA A 302 -5.42 2.40 -11.55
N THR A 303 -6.18 3.34 -12.12
CA THR A 303 -7.65 3.25 -12.16
C THR A 303 -8.18 3.36 -13.57
N PHE A 304 -9.16 2.51 -13.89
CA PHE A 304 -9.89 2.50 -15.14
C PHE A 304 -11.38 2.61 -14.85
N THR A 305 -12.12 3.32 -15.70
CA THR A 305 -13.57 3.43 -15.57
C THR A 305 -14.21 3.12 -16.91
N THR A 306 -15.22 2.25 -16.87
CA THR A 306 -16.05 1.93 -18.05
C THR A 306 -17.50 2.23 -17.73
N SER A 307 -18.21 2.73 -18.72
CA SER A 307 -19.63 3.07 -18.62
C SER A 307 -20.49 2.04 -19.33
N GLY A 308 -21.72 1.88 -18.84
CA GLY A 308 -22.73 1.08 -19.51
C GLY A 308 -23.08 1.58 -20.92
N PRO A 309 -23.76 0.74 -21.72
CA PRO A 309 -24.19 1.10 -23.06
C PRO A 309 -25.09 2.33 -23.04
N LYS A 310 -24.69 3.38 -23.77
CA LYS A 310 -25.56 4.51 -24.12
C LYS A 310 -25.89 4.44 -25.59
N SER A 311 -27.11 4.07 -25.92
CA SER A 311 -27.56 3.99 -27.31
C SER A 311 -27.82 5.37 -27.91
N THR A 312 -27.45 5.57 -29.17
CA THR A 312 -27.74 6.82 -29.91
C THR A 312 -29.23 6.95 -30.27
N ASP A 313 -29.97 5.84 -30.23
CA ASP A 313 -31.41 5.79 -30.49
C ASP A 313 -32.24 5.87 -29.19
N GLY A 314 -31.59 6.04 -28.03
CA GLY A 314 -32.23 6.19 -26.72
C GLY A 314 -32.86 4.90 -26.16
N ILE A 315 -32.48 3.74 -26.69
CA ILE A 315 -32.85 2.42 -26.18
C ILE A 315 -31.55 1.76 -25.70
N ASP A 316 -31.32 1.76 -24.40
CA ASP A 316 -30.23 0.99 -23.82
C ASP A 316 -30.61 -0.50 -23.89
N ALA A 317 -29.63 -1.36 -24.10
CA ALA A 317 -29.88 -2.78 -24.32
C ALA A 317 -28.88 -3.60 -23.53
N ASP A 318 -29.32 -4.78 -23.11
CA ASP A 318 -28.46 -5.73 -22.42
C ASP A 318 -27.19 -5.98 -23.25
N ARG A 319 -26.05 -5.82 -22.58
CA ARG A 319 -24.73 -5.91 -23.22
C ARG A 319 -23.75 -6.57 -22.27
N THR A 320 -23.00 -7.53 -22.77
CA THR A 320 -21.89 -8.14 -22.02
C THR A 320 -20.57 -7.53 -22.46
N ASP A 321 -19.83 -6.92 -21.54
CA ASP A 321 -18.49 -6.41 -21.80
C ASP A 321 -17.43 -7.27 -21.12
N THR A 322 -16.25 -7.33 -21.72
CA THR A 322 -15.08 -7.95 -21.11
C THR A 322 -13.97 -6.90 -21.02
N VAL A 323 -13.48 -6.67 -19.81
CA VAL A 323 -12.33 -5.80 -19.52
C VAL A 323 -11.14 -6.67 -19.19
N THR A 324 -10.04 -6.52 -19.92
CA THR A 324 -8.80 -7.27 -19.70
C THR A 324 -7.67 -6.30 -19.38
N PHE A 325 -6.99 -6.52 -18.26
CA PHE A 325 -5.82 -5.76 -17.85
C PHE A 325 -4.55 -6.54 -18.17
N LYS A 326 -3.62 -5.89 -18.87
CA LYS A 326 -2.30 -6.41 -19.26
C LYS A 326 -1.24 -5.40 -18.84
N SER A 327 -0.09 -5.83 -18.39
CA SER A 327 1.00 -4.93 -18.00
C SER A 327 2.32 -5.42 -18.56
N ASP A 328 3.16 -4.51 -19.02
CA ASP A 328 4.51 -4.79 -19.49
C ASP A 328 5.49 -4.89 -18.30
N VAL A 329 5.12 -5.59 -17.21
CA VAL A 329 6.04 -5.81 -16.07
C VAL A 329 7.19 -6.77 -16.46
N ASP A 330 7.26 -7.19 -17.73
CA ASP A 330 8.49 -7.52 -18.41
C ASP A 330 8.61 -6.85 -19.80
N GLU A 331 9.81 -6.35 -20.05
CA GLU A 331 10.15 -5.51 -21.21
C GLU A 331 10.28 -6.36 -22.48
N SER A 332 9.22 -6.56 -23.28
CA SER A 332 9.39 -6.89 -24.72
C SER A 332 8.17 -6.74 -25.64
N GLY A 333 7.01 -6.25 -25.19
CA GLY A 333 5.93 -5.82 -26.09
C GLY A 333 5.48 -6.85 -27.14
N THR A 334 5.52 -8.15 -26.83
CA THR A 334 5.03 -9.20 -27.74
C THR A 334 4.04 -10.12 -27.03
N VAL A 335 2.81 -10.16 -27.54
CA VAL A 335 1.72 -11.00 -27.02
C VAL A 335 1.98 -12.48 -27.36
N GLY A 336 2.23 -13.32 -26.34
CA GLY A 336 2.45 -14.76 -26.48
C GLY A 336 1.65 -15.58 -25.46
N ASN A 337 1.17 -16.74 -25.88
CA ASN A 337 0.29 -17.70 -25.17
C ASN A 337 0.83 -18.15 -23.79
N PRO A 338 -0.02 -18.63 -22.85
CA PRO A 338 0.38 -19.00 -21.50
C PRO A 338 1.28 -20.25 -21.49
N ASP A 339 2.51 -20.10 -21.03
CA ASP A 339 3.45 -21.20 -20.74
C ASP A 339 4.42 -20.81 -19.59
N SER A 340 4.81 -21.82 -18.81
CA SER A 340 5.30 -21.77 -17.43
C SER A 340 6.83 -21.67 -17.31
N THR A 341 7.40 -20.47 -17.21
CA THR A 341 8.80 -20.27 -16.78
C THR A 341 8.95 -18.99 -15.92
N PRO A 342 9.72 -18.98 -14.81
CA PRO A 342 9.66 -17.93 -13.79
C PRO A 342 10.33 -16.61 -14.20
N GLY A 343 9.69 -15.48 -13.89
CA GLY A 343 10.22 -14.12 -14.07
C GLY A 343 9.33 -13.10 -14.83
N ALA A 344 8.05 -13.40 -15.10
CA ALA A 344 7.14 -12.54 -15.86
C ALA A 344 5.75 -12.39 -15.20
N PRO A 345 5.03 -11.26 -15.39
CA PRO A 345 3.63 -11.12 -14.96
C PRO A 345 2.67 -11.88 -15.89
N ALA A 346 2.51 -13.18 -15.69
CA ALA A 346 1.69 -14.01 -16.59
C ALA A 346 0.23 -14.23 -16.13
N GLU A 347 -0.46 -13.22 -15.58
CA GLU A 347 -1.92 -13.32 -15.40
C GLU A 347 -2.64 -12.09 -15.98
N ASN A 348 -3.12 -12.24 -17.22
CA ASN A 348 -4.16 -11.34 -17.75
C ASN A 348 -5.38 -11.43 -16.84
N VAL A 349 -5.74 -10.32 -16.19
CA VAL A 349 -6.95 -10.29 -15.37
C VAL A 349 -8.11 -9.84 -16.23
N ALA A 350 -9.01 -10.77 -16.54
CA ALA A 350 -10.25 -10.51 -17.26
C ALA A 350 -11.44 -10.41 -16.30
N LYS A 351 -12.29 -9.41 -16.51
CA LYS A 351 -13.56 -9.22 -15.80
C LYS A 351 -14.70 -9.08 -16.81
N THR A 352 -15.79 -9.80 -16.59
CA THR A 352 -16.99 -9.74 -17.43
C THR A 352 -18.09 -8.97 -16.72
N ILE A 353 -18.65 -7.96 -17.39
CA ILE A 353 -19.74 -7.12 -16.90
C ILE A 353 -20.97 -7.39 -17.76
N LEU A 354 -22.11 -7.67 -17.16
CA LEU A 354 -23.40 -7.75 -17.84
C LEU A 354 -24.21 -6.51 -17.51
N TRP A 355 -24.26 -5.58 -18.45
CA TRP A 355 -25.13 -4.43 -18.38
C TRP A 355 -26.57 -4.88 -18.68
N LYS A 356 -27.51 -4.53 -17.81
CA LYS A 356 -28.94 -4.79 -18.02
C LYS A 356 -29.75 -3.50 -18.01
N ASP A 357 -30.63 -3.36 -18.98
CA ASP A 357 -31.66 -2.30 -19.01
C ASP A 357 -33.01 -2.89 -18.53
N GLU A 358 -33.06 -3.24 -17.25
CA GLU A 358 -34.27 -3.74 -16.60
C GLU A 358 -34.57 -2.93 -15.33
N PRO A 359 -35.85 -2.76 -14.94
CA PRO A 359 -36.17 -2.13 -13.67
C PRO A 359 -35.53 -2.88 -12.48
N PRO A 360 -35.05 -2.17 -11.43
CA PRO A 360 -34.51 -2.83 -10.24
C PRO A 360 -35.51 -3.77 -9.56
N VAL A 361 -35.08 -5.02 -9.35
CA VAL A 361 -35.80 -6.11 -8.69
C VAL A 361 -35.01 -6.55 -7.45
N LEU A 362 -35.71 -6.83 -6.36
CA LEU A 362 -35.08 -7.34 -5.14
C LEU A 362 -34.51 -8.74 -5.38
N THR A 363 -33.27 -8.99 -4.98
CA THR A 363 -32.61 -10.30 -5.17
C THR A 363 -31.97 -10.83 -3.90
N THR A 364 -31.26 -9.97 -3.17
CA THR A 364 -30.45 -10.36 -2.02
C THR A 364 -30.90 -9.65 -0.75
N ALA A 365 -30.82 -10.34 0.39
CA ALA A 365 -30.99 -9.74 1.70
C ALA A 365 -29.88 -10.19 2.63
N VAL A 366 -29.29 -9.25 3.33
CA VAL A 366 -28.31 -9.50 4.38
C VAL A 366 -28.92 -9.06 5.69
N ALA A 367 -29.05 -9.99 6.62
CA ALA A 367 -29.50 -9.67 7.94
C ALA A 367 -28.33 -9.61 8.92
N SER A 368 -28.46 -8.70 9.87
CA SER A 368 -27.49 -8.40 10.90
C SER A 368 -28.22 -8.27 12.22
N VAL A 369 -27.67 -8.89 13.25
CA VAL A 369 -28.12 -8.71 14.65
C VAL A 369 -26.98 -8.04 15.39
N PRO A 370 -26.90 -6.69 15.35
CA PRO A 370 -25.82 -5.97 15.97
C PRO A 370 -26.19 -5.65 17.40
N ALA A 371 -25.57 -6.34 18.35
CA ALA A 371 -25.51 -5.96 19.75
C ALA A 371 -26.86 -5.87 20.49
N TYR A 372 -26.78 -6.11 21.79
CA TYR A 372 -27.89 -5.96 22.72
C TYR A 372 -27.58 -4.83 23.69
N VAL A 373 -28.62 -4.16 24.17
CA VAL A 373 -28.54 -3.07 25.14
C VAL A 373 -29.19 -3.56 26.42
N VAL A 374 -28.43 -3.65 27.51
CA VAL A 374 -29.01 -3.95 28.83
C VAL A 374 -29.80 -2.72 29.31
N ILE A 375 -31.06 -2.93 29.67
CA ILE A 375 -31.94 -1.89 30.22
C ILE A 375 -32.01 -2.00 31.74
N SER A 376 -31.95 -3.22 32.27
CA SER A 376 -31.91 -3.50 33.71
C SER A 376 -31.39 -4.91 33.96
N ASP A 377 -31.14 -5.25 35.23
CA ASP A 377 -30.77 -6.60 35.71
C ASP A 377 -31.75 -7.69 35.26
N GLU A 378 -32.96 -7.30 34.88
CA GLU A 378 -34.05 -8.19 34.45
C GLU A 378 -34.37 -8.10 32.95
N ASN A 379 -33.81 -7.13 32.20
CA ASN A 379 -34.22 -6.86 30.81
C ASN A 379 -33.09 -6.42 29.87
N VAL A 380 -33.13 -6.95 28.65
CA VAL A 380 -32.19 -6.63 27.56
C VAL A 380 -32.97 -6.30 26.28
N THR A 381 -32.57 -5.27 25.54
CA THR A 381 -33.09 -4.97 24.19
C THR A 381 -32.13 -5.41 23.12
N ILE A 382 -32.59 -6.29 22.25
CA ILE A 382 -31.84 -6.76 21.08
C ILE A 382 -32.36 -6.01 19.85
N ARG A 383 -31.46 -5.53 18.99
CA ARG A 383 -31.83 -4.95 17.70
C ARG A 383 -31.47 -5.92 16.58
N ALA A 384 -32.45 -6.33 15.80
CA ALA A 384 -32.25 -7.04 14.54
C ALA A 384 -32.47 -6.07 13.38
N SER A 385 -31.68 -6.22 12.31
CA SER A 385 -31.81 -5.44 11.09
C SER A 385 -31.64 -6.31 9.86
N VAL A 386 -32.38 -5.98 8.80
CA VAL A 386 -32.28 -6.62 7.49
C VAL A 386 -32.06 -5.54 6.48
N LYS A 387 -31.00 -5.67 5.68
CA LYS A 387 -30.66 -4.79 4.58
C LYS A 387 -30.95 -5.53 3.27
N LEU A 388 -31.69 -4.88 2.39
CA LEU A 388 -32.13 -5.46 1.12
C LEU A 388 -31.34 -4.84 -0.04
N TYR A 389 -31.04 -5.68 -1.02
CA TYR A 389 -30.33 -5.30 -2.23
C TYR A 389 -31.13 -5.72 -3.48
N ASP A 390 -30.99 -4.96 -4.56
CA ASP A 390 -31.48 -5.34 -5.89
C ASP A 390 -30.46 -6.20 -6.66
N GLN A 391 -30.79 -6.59 -7.90
CA GLN A 391 -29.91 -7.40 -8.76
C GLN A 391 -28.56 -6.74 -9.05
N TYR A 392 -28.50 -5.42 -8.95
CA TYR A 392 -27.29 -4.61 -9.14
C TYR A 392 -26.47 -4.47 -7.85
N GLY A 393 -26.98 -4.99 -6.72
CA GLY A 393 -26.35 -4.87 -5.42
C GLY A 393 -26.54 -3.50 -4.76
N ASN A 394 -27.43 -2.66 -5.30
CA ASN A 394 -27.82 -1.37 -4.73
C ASN A 394 -28.84 -1.57 -3.61
N THR A 395 -28.85 -0.69 -2.61
CA THR A 395 -29.83 -0.78 -1.52
C THR A 395 -31.24 -0.53 -2.04
N ALA A 396 -32.15 -1.47 -1.80
CA ALA A 396 -33.47 -1.47 -2.42
C ALA A 396 -34.60 -1.65 -1.40
N GLY A 397 -35.85 -1.63 -1.90
CA GLY A 397 -37.03 -1.99 -1.12
C GLY A 397 -37.64 -0.86 -0.30
N ARG A 398 -37.28 0.41 -0.51
CA ARG A 398 -37.93 1.56 0.18
C ARG A 398 -39.45 1.46 0.09
N GLY A 399 -40.13 1.58 1.24
CA GLY A 399 -41.59 1.55 1.31
C GLY A 399 -42.22 0.15 1.31
N ARG A 400 -41.41 -0.89 1.11
CA ARG A 400 -41.80 -2.29 1.32
C ARG A 400 -41.80 -2.64 2.79
N THR A 401 -42.42 -3.77 3.13
CA THR A 401 -42.41 -4.32 4.48
C THR A 401 -41.68 -5.65 4.53
N VAL A 402 -40.97 -5.87 5.63
CA VAL A 402 -40.22 -7.09 5.93
C VAL A 402 -40.73 -7.62 7.26
N ASN A 403 -41.02 -8.92 7.31
CA ASN A 403 -41.37 -9.61 8.54
C ASN A 403 -40.11 -10.01 9.29
N ILE A 404 -40.01 -9.57 10.55
CA ILE A 404 -38.94 -9.95 11.47
C ILE A 404 -39.58 -10.66 12.67
N THR A 405 -39.23 -11.92 12.87
CA THR A 405 -39.69 -12.73 14.01
C THR A 405 -38.55 -12.90 15.01
N PHE A 406 -38.82 -12.71 16.30
CA PHE A 406 -37.91 -13.13 17.37
C PHE A 406 -38.35 -14.52 17.88
N PRO A 407 -37.43 -15.34 18.41
CA PRO A 407 -37.79 -16.58 19.09
C PRO A 407 -38.82 -16.34 20.19
N GLY A 408 -39.85 -17.17 20.24
CA GLY A 408 -40.95 -17.07 21.20
C GLY A 408 -42.04 -16.04 20.85
N ASP A 409 -41.95 -15.35 19.72
CA ASP A 409 -43.11 -14.66 19.15
C ASP A 409 -44.01 -15.64 18.40
N ASP A 410 -45.31 -15.59 18.68
CA ASP A 410 -46.33 -16.38 17.99
C ASP A 410 -46.55 -15.88 16.54
N ASP A 411 -46.25 -14.59 16.27
CA ASP A 411 -46.48 -13.94 14.98
C ASP A 411 -45.27 -13.06 14.54
N PRO A 412 -44.96 -13.00 13.24
CA PRO A 412 -43.95 -12.09 12.70
C PRO A 412 -44.32 -10.62 12.89
N THR A 413 -43.34 -9.77 13.21
CA THR A 413 -43.55 -8.31 13.27
C THR A 413 -43.21 -7.66 11.93
N GLU A 414 -44.18 -6.98 11.34
CA GLU A 414 -43.98 -6.26 10.08
C GLU A 414 -43.20 -4.95 10.29
N ARG A 415 -42.13 -4.73 9.52
CA ARG A 415 -41.29 -3.52 9.58
C ARG A 415 -41.13 -2.90 8.21
N LYS A 416 -41.34 -1.58 8.14
CA LYS A 416 -41.09 -0.81 6.93
C LYS A 416 -39.60 -0.67 6.67
N VAL A 417 -39.22 -0.85 5.41
CA VAL A 417 -37.87 -0.61 4.93
C VAL A 417 -37.65 0.90 4.77
N SER A 418 -36.57 1.40 5.36
CA SER A 418 -36.16 2.81 5.29
C SER A 418 -35.76 3.22 3.86
N SER A 419 -35.45 4.50 3.67
CA SER A 419 -34.81 4.98 2.44
C SER A 419 -33.41 4.44 2.21
N SER A 420 -32.77 3.87 3.25
CA SER A 420 -31.46 3.23 3.15
C SER A 420 -31.54 1.71 2.90
N GLY A 421 -32.72 1.19 2.56
CA GLY A 421 -32.94 -0.25 2.31
C GLY A 421 -32.90 -1.12 3.57
N VAL A 422 -33.01 -0.52 4.76
CA VAL A 422 -32.91 -1.23 6.04
C VAL A 422 -34.26 -1.29 6.75
N ALA A 423 -34.68 -2.49 7.12
CA ALA A 423 -35.74 -2.72 8.10
C ALA A 423 -35.08 -3.10 9.44
N SER A 424 -35.54 -2.54 10.56
CA SER A 424 -35.00 -2.91 11.88
C SER A 424 -36.10 -3.08 12.91
N TYR A 425 -35.96 -4.08 13.77
CA TYR A 425 -36.85 -4.36 14.89
C TYR A 425 -36.04 -4.51 16.17
N SER A 426 -36.51 -3.88 17.23
CA SER A 426 -35.93 -4.00 18.56
C SER A 426 -36.95 -4.63 19.48
N LYS A 427 -36.53 -5.65 20.23
CA LYS A 427 -37.36 -6.34 21.21
C LYS A 427 -36.64 -6.38 22.55
N THR A 428 -37.36 -5.96 23.58
CA THR A 428 -36.94 -6.17 24.96
C THR A 428 -37.34 -7.57 25.39
N VAL A 429 -36.37 -8.35 25.83
CA VAL A 429 -36.56 -9.70 26.36
C VAL A 429 -36.12 -9.72 27.82
N PRO A 430 -36.77 -10.53 28.67
CA PRO A 430 -36.25 -10.79 30.00
C PRO A 430 -34.84 -11.34 29.85
N ALA A 431 -33.96 -10.84 30.68
CA ALA A 431 -32.64 -11.41 30.83
C ALA A 431 -32.80 -12.85 31.34
N GLY A 432 -32.33 -13.84 30.58
CA GLY A 432 -32.36 -15.25 30.98
C GLY A 432 -31.61 -15.55 32.28
N THR A 433 -31.74 -16.75 32.82
CA THR A 433 -30.89 -17.17 33.95
C THR A 433 -29.44 -17.36 33.46
N ALA A 434 -28.46 -16.87 34.24
CA ALA A 434 -27.03 -16.98 33.94
C ALA A 434 -26.66 -18.38 33.39
N GLY A 435 -26.02 -18.41 32.22
CA GLY A 435 -25.56 -19.66 31.57
C GLY A 435 -26.54 -20.32 30.60
N THR A 436 -27.70 -19.72 30.30
CA THR A 436 -28.61 -20.22 29.25
C THR A 436 -28.47 -19.39 27.97
N PRO A 437 -27.95 -19.95 26.86
CA PRO A 437 -27.87 -19.24 25.58
C PRO A 437 -29.26 -18.79 25.12
N LEU A 438 -29.36 -17.58 24.57
CA LEU A 438 -30.59 -17.11 23.94
C LEU A 438 -30.43 -17.36 22.43
N THR A 439 -30.89 -18.52 21.96
CA THR A 439 -30.90 -18.85 20.54
C THR A 439 -31.82 -17.90 19.80
N MET A 440 -31.26 -17.11 18.90
CA MET A 440 -31.93 -16.04 18.16
C MET A 440 -32.08 -16.41 16.69
N SER A 441 -33.10 -17.21 16.37
CA SER A 441 -33.57 -17.34 14.98
C SER A 441 -34.47 -16.17 14.64
N TYR A 442 -34.02 -15.32 13.72
CA TYR A 442 -34.92 -14.49 12.94
C TYR A 442 -35.16 -15.15 11.58
N ALA A 443 -36.32 -14.93 11.01
CA ALA A 443 -36.67 -15.38 9.67
C ALA A 443 -37.25 -14.19 8.91
N VAL A 444 -36.77 -13.97 7.69
CA VAL A 444 -37.37 -13.02 6.76
C VAL A 444 -38.38 -13.77 5.91
N ALA A 445 -39.57 -13.97 6.45
CA ALA A 445 -40.56 -14.87 5.84
C ALA A 445 -41.17 -14.35 4.52
N ALA A 446 -41.14 -13.04 4.28
CA ALA A 446 -41.53 -12.39 3.03
C ALA A 446 -41.14 -10.90 3.05
N ALA A 447 -40.75 -10.35 1.89
CA ALA A 447 -40.88 -8.93 1.63
C ALA A 447 -42.14 -8.69 0.79
N ASN A 448 -43.00 -7.77 1.23
CA ASN A 448 -44.21 -7.39 0.49
C ASN A 448 -44.05 -6.00 -0.12
N ASP A 449 -44.57 -5.80 -1.33
CA ASP A 449 -44.75 -4.46 -1.86
C ASP A 449 -45.92 -3.72 -1.18
N SER A 450 -46.14 -2.46 -1.57
CA SER A 450 -47.25 -1.64 -1.07
C SER A 450 -48.64 -2.18 -1.41
N GLU A 451 -48.73 -3.21 -2.25
CA GLU A 451 -49.95 -3.86 -2.73
C GLU A 451 -50.16 -5.25 -2.10
N GLY A 452 -49.20 -5.71 -1.27
CA GLY A 452 -49.26 -6.98 -0.56
C GLY A 452 -48.74 -8.19 -1.36
N ASN A 453 -48.07 -7.97 -2.49
CA ASN A 453 -47.49 -9.06 -3.27
C ASN A 453 -46.18 -9.51 -2.63
N ALA A 454 -46.04 -10.83 -2.42
CA ALA A 454 -44.85 -11.44 -1.84
C ALA A 454 -43.71 -11.52 -2.88
N PHE A 455 -42.51 -11.15 -2.47
CA PHE A 455 -41.27 -11.33 -3.25
C PHE A 455 -40.30 -12.28 -2.54
N PRO A 456 -39.57 -13.10 -3.30
CA PRO A 456 -38.61 -14.03 -2.73
C PRO A 456 -37.47 -13.24 -2.08
N VAL A 457 -37.28 -13.47 -0.79
CA VAL A 457 -36.09 -13.05 -0.04
C VAL A 457 -35.43 -14.34 0.46
N PRO A 458 -34.10 -14.48 0.42
CA PRO A 458 -33.44 -15.63 1.01
C PRO A 458 -33.78 -15.73 2.51
N ASP A 459 -34.09 -16.94 2.99
CA ASP A 459 -34.22 -17.20 4.42
C ASP A 459 -32.87 -16.94 5.09
N VAL A 460 -32.77 -15.84 5.84
CA VAL A 460 -31.59 -15.57 6.65
C VAL A 460 -31.90 -15.97 8.08
N THR A 461 -31.16 -16.96 8.61
CA THR A 461 -31.27 -17.41 10.01
C THR A 461 -30.06 -16.88 10.78
N GLY A 462 -30.32 -16.16 11.88
CA GLY A 462 -29.27 -15.72 12.82
C GLY A 462 -28.68 -16.88 13.64
N GLY A 463 -27.39 -16.78 13.95
CA GLY A 463 -26.68 -17.72 14.83
C GLY A 463 -26.94 -17.48 16.32
N ASP A 464 -26.66 -18.50 17.13
CA ASP A 464 -26.79 -18.48 18.59
C ASP A 464 -25.85 -17.42 19.20
N THR A 465 -26.39 -16.49 19.99
CA THR A 465 -25.58 -15.58 20.82
C THR A 465 -25.78 -15.94 22.29
N VAL A 466 -24.70 -16.28 22.99
CA VAL A 466 -24.75 -16.52 24.44
C VAL A 466 -24.72 -15.17 25.16
N LEU A 467 -25.80 -14.84 25.88
CA LEU A 467 -25.87 -13.65 26.72
C LEU A 467 -25.49 -14.06 28.15
N PRO A 468 -24.32 -13.68 28.68
CA PRO A 468 -24.07 -13.92 30.09
C PRO A 468 -24.77 -12.81 30.89
N LEU A 469 -25.58 -13.26 31.84
CA LEU A 469 -26.26 -12.42 32.83
C LEU A 469 -25.62 -12.56 34.21
N GLY A 470 -24.36 -13.00 34.21
CA GLY A 470 -23.50 -12.97 35.37
C GLY A 470 -22.48 -11.85 35.21
N HIS A 471 -22.07 -11.28 36.36
CA HIS A 471 -20.81 -10.57 36.45
C HIS A 471 -19.70 -11.42 35.84
N ALA A 472 -18.70 -10.77 35.24
CA ALA A 472 -17.49 -11.47 34.87
C ALA A 472 -16.94 -12.20 36.11
N ALA A 473 -16.28 -13.34 35.93
CA ALA A 473 -15.67 -13.99 37.09
C ALA A 473 -14.61 -13.05 37.69
N ASP A 474 -14.46 -13.08 39.02
CA ASP A 474 -13.30 -12.45 39.67
C ASP A 474 -12.00 -12.95 39.02
N ASP A 475 -11.05 -12.04 38.86
CA ASP A 475 -9.80 -12.15 38.12
C ASP A 475 -9.94 -12.42 36.61
N SER A 476 -11.10 -12.17 36.00
CA SER A 476 -11.25 -12.24 34.54
C SER A 476 -10.42 -11.17 33.81
N GLN A 477 -9.92 -11.55 32.63
CA GLN A 477 -9.12 -10.72 31.74
C GLN A 477 -9.79 -10.72 30.37
N ALA A 478 -10.27 -9.56 29.90
CA ALA A 478 -10.83 -9.41 28.56
C ALA A 478 -9.89 -8.57 27.70
N SER A 479 -9.54 -9.08 26.52
CA SER A 479 -8.67 -8.40 25.56
C SER A 479 -9.46 -7.34 24.77
N GLN A 480 -8.74 -6.38 24.17
CA GLN A 480 -9.29 -5.19 23.50
C GLN A 480 -10.47 -5.53 22.57
N THR A 481 -11.66 -4.99 22.88
CA THR A 481 -12.82 -5.05 21.99
C THR A 481 -13.45 -3.67 21.88
N GLY A 482 -13.83 -3.28 20.66
CA GLY A 482 -14.59 -2.06 20.42
C GLY A 482 -15.95 -2.13 21.11
N ILE A 483 -16.28 -1.12 21.91
CA ILE A 483 -17.60 -1.03 22.55
C ILE A 483 -18.61 -0.70 21.47
N THR A 484 -19.21 -1.72 20.87
CA THR A 484 -20.34 -1.49 19.96
C THR A 484 -21.61 -1.44 20.78
N GLY A 485 -21.83 -0.28 21.39
CA GLY A 485 -23.09 0.09 22.04
C GLY A 485 -23.27 -0.47 23.44
N VAL A 486 -22.87 0.31 24.45
CA VAL A 486 -23.43 0.21 25.79
C VAL A 486 -23.59 1.62 26.35
N PHE A 487 -24.82 1.97 26.74
CA PHE A 487 -25.03 2.98 27.77
C PHE A 487 -24.54 2.36 29.06
N GLY A 488 -23.38 2.76 29.57
CA GLY A 488 -23.19 2.60 31.00
C GLY A 488 -24.28 3.41 31.70
N ASP A 489 -24.97 2.82 32.66
CA ASP A 489 -25.49 3.63 33.74
C ASP A 489 -24.31 3.98 34.67
N ASP A 490 -24.53 4.88 35.63
CA ASP A 490 -23.59 5.12 36.72
C ASP A 490 -23.21 3.73 37.31
N ASN A 491 -21.97 3.28 37.07
CA ASN A 491 -21.33 2.06 37.61
C ASN A 491 -21.31 0.74 36.80
N ARG A 492 -21.74 0.65 35.51
CA ARG A 492 -21.68 -0.65 34.74
C ARG A 492 -21.34 -0.55 33.25
N PHE A 493 -20.73 -1.59 32.66
CA PHE A 493 -20.55 -1.77 31.19
C PHE A 493 -20.37 -3.26 30.77
N HIS A 494 -20.37 -3.58 29.46
CA HIS A 494 -20.18 -4.96 28.96
C HIS A 494 -19.03 -5.10 27.94
N ILE A 495 -18.34 -6.24 27.98
CA ILE A 495 -17.31 -6.65 27.00
C ILE A 495 -17.45 -8.16 26.69
N GLU A 496 -17.46 -8.52 25.40
CA GLU A 496 -17.52 -9.94 24.92
C GLU A 496 -18.62 -10.78 25.59
N GLY A 497 -19.77 -10.15 25.86
CA GLY A 497 -20.89 -10.75 26.57
C GLY A 497 -20.87 -10.42 28.06
N ALA A 498 -19.73 -10.47 28.74
CA ALA A 498 -19.63 -10.35 30.20
C ALA A 498 -20.02 -8.95 30.74
N LEU A 499 -20.72 -8.91 31.88
CA LEU A 499 -21.06 -7.69 32.61
C LEU A 499 -19.92 -7.32 33.57
N TYR A 500 -19.45 -6.08 33.50
CA TYR A 500 -18.48 -5.49 34.42
C TYR A 500 -19.17 -4.38 35.22
N THR A 501 -19.11 -4.49 36.54
CA THR A 501 -19.41 -3.41 37.48
C THR A 501 -18.15 -2.58 37.71
N TYR A 502 -18.32 -1.31 38.02
CA TYR A 502 -17.22 -0.47 38.49
C TYR A 502 -17.73 0.55 39.49
N ASP A 503 -16.89 0.98 40.42
CA ASP A 503 -17.24 2.05 41.35
C ASP A 503 -16.08 3.05 41.52
N SER A 504 -16.21 3.95 42.50
CA SER A 504 -15.20 4.98 42.75
C SER A 504 -13.90 4.44 43.35
N ASP A 505 -13.91 3.22 43.87
CA ASP A 505 -12.75 2.58 44.51
C ASP A 505 -11.88 1.84 43.48
N ASP A 506 -12.35 1.69 42.24
CA ASP A 506 -11.63 1.10 41.11
C ASP A 506 -10.55 2.00 40.47
N LEU A 507 -9.65 1.37 39.72
CA LEU A 507 -8.57 2.04 39.01
C LEU A 507 -8.87 2.17 37.50
N PHE A 508 -9.01 3.41 37.04
CA PHE A 508 -9.26 3.70 35.62
C PHE A 508 -8.03 4.32 34.96
N ILE A 509 -7.68 3.88 33.75
CA ILE A 509 -6.51 4.32 32.99
C ILE A 509 -6.96 4.94 31.67
N ASP A 510 -6.57 6.19 31.43
CA ASP A 510 -6.78 6.87 30.15
C ASP A 510 -5.58 6.64 29.23
N GLY A 511 -5.75 5.72 28.28
CA GLY A 511 -4.78 5.40 27.24
C GLY A 511 -5.02 6.15 25.92
N THR A 512 -5.90 7.16 25.89
CA THR A 512 -6.22 7.93 24.67
C THR A 512 -5.27 9.11 24.44
N ALA A 513 -4.48 9.49 25.44
CA ALA A 513 -3.51 10.58 25.34
C ALA A 513 -2.14 10.09 24.84
N ASP A 514 -1.53 10.87 23.93
CA ASP A 514 -0.16 10.69 23.43
C ASP A 514 0.86 10.86 24.56
N GLY A 515 1.09 9.79 25.33
CA GLY A 515 1.97 9.82 26.51
C GLY A 515 1.82 8.68 27.52
N GLY A 516 0.80 7.84 27.40
CA GLY A 516 0.67 6.61 28.18
C GLY A 516 -0.01 6.77 29.54
N GLY A 517 -1.27 6.33 29.62
CA GLY A 517 -1.85 5.63 30.77
C GLY A 517 -1.93 6.38 32.10
N ASP A 518 -2.39 7.64 32.11
CA ASP A 518 -2.68 8.33 33.37
C ASP A 518 -3.90 7.73 34.08
N THR A 519 -3.82 7.58 35.40
CA THR A 519 -4.97 7.21 36.21
C THR A 519 -6.00 8.34 36.23
N VAL A 520 -7.27 8.01 36.00
CA VAL A 520 -8.39 8.96 35.99
C VAL A 520 -9.44 8.59 37.03
N GLN A 521 -10.23 9.60 37.43
CA GLN A 521 -11.39 9.42 38.30
C GLN A 521 -12.57 8.87 37.48
N VAL A 522 -13.51 8.19 38.16
CA VAL A 522 -14.69 7.56 37.56
C VAL A 522 -15.48 8.52 36.65
N ASP A 523 -15.68 9.77 37.04
CA ASP A 523 -16.36 10.79 36.21
C ASP A 523 -15.70 11.01 34.83
N LYS A 524 -14.36 11.00 34.81
CA LYS A 524 -13.59 11.17 33.56
C LYS A 524 -13.61 9.87 32.76
N PHE A 525 -13.54 8.71 33.42
CA PHE A 525 -13.72 7.41 32.79
C PHE A 525 -15.08 7.29 32.10
N GLU A 526 -16.18 7.59 32.80
CA GLU A 526 -17.55 7.63 32.26
C GLU A 526 -17.69 8.56 31.05
N THR A 527 -17.00 9.70 31.08
CA THR A 527 -16.95 10.64 29.96
C THR A 527 -16.24 10.05 28.74
N LEU A 528 -15.13 9.32 28.96
CA LEU A 528 -14.35 8.68 27.90
C LEU A 528 -15.10 7.51 27.25
N ILE A 529 -15.91 6.77 28.01
CA ILE A 529 -16.67 5.61 27.52
C ILE A 529 -18.08 5.99 27.02
N GLY A 530 -18.45 7.28 27.08
CA GLY A 530 -19.65 7.83 26.44
C GLY A 530 -20.96 7.69 27.24
N VAL A 531 -20.89 7.56 28.57
CA VAL A 531 -22.06 7.36 29.46
C VAL A 531 -23.07 8.53 29.41
N LYS A 532 -22.65 9.75 29.03
CA LYS A 532 -23.55 10.89 28.80
C LYS A 532 -24.04 10.98 27.34
N LEU A 533 -25.16 10.32 27.08
CA LEU A 533 -26.02 10.47 25.89
C LEU A 533 -26.12 11.90 25.35
N SER A 534 -25.45 12.20 24.22
CA SER A 534 -26.02 13.11 23.21
C SER A 534 -25.32 13.16 21.86
N THR A 535 -24.13 12.58 21.67
CA THR A 535 -23.43 12.74 20.38
C THR A 535 -22.86 11.42 19.88
N ILE A 536 -23.21 11.08 18.64
CA ILE A 536 -22.68 9.95 17.86
C ILE A 536 -21.17 10.19 17.69
N GLY A 537 -20.37 9.54 18.52
CA GLY A 537 -18.91 9.52 18.45
C GLY A 537 -18.40 8.10 18.27
N THR A 538 -17.21 7.97 17.68
CA THR A 538 -16.49 6.70 17.49
C THR A 538 -16.41 5.93 18.82
N PRO A 539 -16.71 4.61 18.84
CA PRO A 539 -16.68 3.86 20.08
C PRO A 539 -15.26 3.80 20.65
N ALA A 540 -15.10 4.13 21.94
CA ALA A 540 -13.85 3.91 22.65
C ALA A 540 -13.62 2.40 22.85
N GLN A 541 -12.36 1.96 22.89
CA GLN A 541 -12.03 0.57 23.25
C GLN A 541 -11.72 0.52 24.74
N ILE A 542 -12.34 -0.41 25.49
CA ILE A 542 -11.95 -0.69 26.88
C ILE A 542 -11.17 -2.01 26.91
N GLN A 543 -10.12 -2.02 27.70
CA GLN A 543 -9.36 -3.20 28.09
C GLN A 543 -9.56 -3.44 29.59
N VAL A 544 -9.92 -4.67 29.96
CA VAL A 544 -10.00 -5.10 31.36
C VAL A 544 -8.67 -5.73 31.74
N ILE A 545 -7.94 -5.06 32.63
CA ILE A 545 -6.63 -5.50 33.13
C ILE A 545 -6.80 -6.36 34.38
N ARG A 546 -7.88 -6.16 35.13
CA ARG A 546 -8.28 -7.00 36.25
C ARG A 546 -9.73 -6.69 36.59
N TYR A 547 -10.48 -7.70 36.99
CA TYR A 547 -11.82 -7.52 37.51
C TYR A 547 -11.99 -8.27 38.83
N ASP A 548 -12.67 -7.65 39.79
CA ASP A 548 -12.96 -8.19 41.11
C ASP A 548 -14.27 -7.51 41.56
N ASP A 549 -15.41 -8.21 41.51
CA ASP A 549 -16.75 -7.62 41.70
C ASP A 549 -16.94 -7.06 43.11
N ASP A 550 -16.25 -7.65 44.09
CA ASP A 550 -16.25 -7.25 45.49
C ASP A 550 -14.95 -6.52 45.90
N GLY A 551 -14.09 -6.16 44.94
CA GLY A 551 -12.74 -5.68 45.18
C GLY A 551 -12.21 -4.69 44.14
N LEU A 552 -10.88 -4.58 44.02
CA LEU A 552 -10.25 -3.59 43.15
C LEU A 552 -10.18 -4.10 41.71
N SER A 553 -10.97 -3.48 40.84
CA SER A 553 -10.91 -3.66 39.39
C SER A 553 -10.01 -2.62 38.71
N ILE A 554 -9.45 -3.00 37.55
CA ILE A 554 -8.55 -2.15 36.76
C ILE A 554 -9.02 -2.13 35.30
N PHE A 555 -9.37 -0.94 34.82
CA PHE A 555 -9.89 -0.72 33.47
C PHE A 555 -9.03 0.30 32.71
N ARG A 556 -8.81 0.08 31.43
CA ARG A 556 -8.07 1.00 30.55
C ARG A 556 -8.87 1.35 29.31
N VAL A 557 -8.98 2.64 28.99
CA VAL A 557 -9.57 3.12 27.73
C VAL A 557 -8.45 3.34 26.71
N ALA A 558 -8.58 2.78 25.51
CA ALA A 558 -7.65 2.98 24.38
C ALA A 558 -8.34 3.76 23.26
N SER A 559 -7.56 4.53 22.49
CA SER A 559 -8.06 5.14 21.26
C SER A 559 -8.42 4.02 20.26
N ALA A 560 -9.54 4.19 19.54
CA ALA A 560 -9.84 3.31 18.42
C ALA A 560 -8.69 3.43 17.41
N ALA A 561 -7.93 2.35 17.21
CA ALA A 561 -6.91 2.30 16.18
C ALA A 561 -7.53 2.70 14.83
N SER A 562 -6.87 3.63 14.12
CA SER A 562 -7.21 4.03 12.75
C SER A 562 -7.13 2.86 11.79
#